data_AF-A0A2L2Z196-F1
#
_entry.id   AF-A0A2L2Z196-F1
#
_cell.length_a   1.000
_cell.length_b   1.000
_cell.length_c   1.000
_cell.angle_alpha   90.00
_cell.angle_beta   90.00
_cell.angle_gamma   90.00
#
_symmetry.space_group_name_H-M   'P 1'
#
loop_
_entity.id
_entity.type
_entity.pdbx_description
1 polymer ?
#
loop_
_entity_poly.entity_id
_entity_poly.type
_entity_poly.pdbx_seq_one_letter_code
_entity_poly.pdbx_strand_id
1 'polypeptide(L)'
;ILQHLQSDHELSLDIETLNFSTFDDFQNWKKSIEKDSMSAYLVQRGVFRKHDGTENHSFDCHRSGHFISKSKGIRCMKAQGSKKINAYCPSNMQVEVSPDGSCSV
;
A
#
# COMPACT_ATOMS: atom_id res chain seq x y z
N ILE A 1 4.65 4.20 13.66
CA ILE A 1 4.21 2.80 13.49
C ILE A 1 5.37 1.88 13.11
N LEU A 2 6.12 2.14 12.03
CA LEU A 2 7.24 1.28 11.63
C LEU A 2 8.29 1.13 12.73
N GLN A 3 8.69 2.26 13.34
CA GLN A 3 9.62 2.27 14.46
C GLN A 3 9.11 1.44 15.65
N HIS A 4 7.83 1.57 16.01
CA HIS A 4 7.19 0.78 17.07
C HIS A 4 7.19 -0.73 16.76
N LEU A 5 6.94 -1.13 15.51
CA LEU A 5 6.99 -2.54 15.12
C LEU A 5 8.41 -3.12 15.20
N GLN A 6 9.42 -2.32 14.88
CA GLN A 6 10.82 -2.73 15.02
C GLN A 6 11.27 -2.77 16.49
N SER A 7 10.89 -1.77 17.31
CA SER A 7 11.35 -1.64 18.69
C SER A 7 10.59 -2.51 19.70
N ASP A 8 9.26 -2.56 19.59
CA ASP A 8 8.40 -3.18 20.60
C ASP A 8 7.94 -4.59 20.20
N HIS A 9 8.13 -4.96 18.92
CA HIS A 9 7.69 -6.25 18.38
C HIS A 9 8.79 -7.04 17.65
N GLU A 10 10.05 -6.57 17.68
CA GLU A 10 11.24 -7.24 17.11
C GLU A 10 11.05 -7.71 15.66
N LEU A 11 10.24 -6.99 14.88
CA LEU A 11 10.00 -7.32 13.48
C LEU A 11 11.12 -6.76 12.61
N SER A 12 11.84 -7.63 11.90
CA SER A 12 12.74 -7.22 10.82
C SER A 12 11.90 -6.81 9.62
N LEU A 13 11.83 -5.50 9.36
CA LEU A 13 11.16 -4.93 8.20
C LEU A 13 12.23 -4.52 7.17
N ASP A 14 12.19 -5.12 6.00
CA ASP A 14 13.00 -4.71 4.86
C ASP A 14 12.44 -3.41 4.27
N ILE A 15 13.28 -2.37 4.25
CA ILE A 15 12.97 -1.08 3.64
C ILE A 15 13.96 -0.91 2.49
N GLU A 16 13.42 -0.79 1.29
CA GLU A 16 14.19 -0.59 0.06
C GLU A 16 13.72 0.70 -0.62
N THR A 17 14.66 1.42 -1.23
CA THR A 17 14.36 2.60 -2.04
C THR A 17 14.67 2.31 -3.50
N LEU A 18 13.69 2.50 -4.37
CA LEU A 18 13.79 2.22 -5.80
C LEU A 18 13.49 3.46 -6.62
N ASN A 19 14.28 3.68 -7.67
CA ASN A 19 14.11 4.81 -8.57
C ASN A 19 13.63 4.31 -9.93
N PHE A 20 12.64 4.99 -10.49
CA PHE A 20 12.05 4.70 -11.78
C PHE A 20 12.07 5.94 -12.66
N SER A 21 12.34 5.75 -13.94
CA SER A 21 12.36 6.83 -14.93
C SER A 21 10.97 7.42 -15.17
N THR A 22 9.93 6.59 -15.06
CA THR A 22 8.54 7.00 -15.27
C THR A 22 7.61 6.35 -14.26
N PHE A 23 6.44 6.97 -14.06
CA PHE A 23 5.38 6.38 -13.25
C PHE A 23 4.83 5.06 -13.83
N ASP A 24 4.88 4.87 -15.16
CA ASP A 24 4.46 3.63 -15.79
C ASP A 24 5.40 2.47 -15.45
N ASP A 25 6.72 2.72 -15.43
CA ASP A 25 7.72 1.73 -15.01
C ASP A 25 7.47 1.27 -13.56
N PHE A 26 7.19 2.23 -12.67
CA PHE A 26 6.76 1.95 -11.30
C PHE A 26 5.48 1.09 -11.28
N GLN A 27 4.47 1.44 -12.07
CA GLN A 27 3.21 0.68 -12.12
C GLN A 27 3.43 -0.76 -12.60
N ASN A 28 4.32 -0.98 -13.57
CA ASN A 28 4.65 -2.31 -14.06
C ASN A 28 5.42 -3.12 -13.02
N TRP A 29 6.40 -2.53 -12.34
CA TRP A 29 7.09 -3.15 -11.21
C TRP A 29 6.10 -3.54 -10.09
N LYS A 30 5.24 -2.60 -9.68
CA LYS A 30 4.20 -2.82 -8.67
C LYS A 30 3.29 -3.98 -9.06
N LYS A 31 2.82 -4.05 -10.32
CA LYS A 31 1.98 -5.16 -10.81
C LYS A 31 2.70 -6.52 -10.71
N SER A 32 4.01 -6.56 -10.96
CA SER A 32 4.81 -7.78 -10.78
C SER A 32 4.80 -8.22 -9.32
N ILE A 33 5.13 -7.31 -8.40
CA ILE A 33 5.10 -7.57 -6.95
C ILE A 33 3.71 -8.01 -6.49
N GLU A 34 2.65 -7.40 -7.02
CA GLU A 34 1.27 -7.75 -6.69
C GLU A 34 0.90 -9.16 -7.14
N LYS A 35 1.37 -9.56 -8.33
CA LYS A 35 1.17 -10.89 -8.88
C LYS A 35 1.92 -11.94 -8.05
N ASP A 36 3.18 -11.68 -7.72
CA ASP A 36 4.05 -12.62 -7.01
C ASP A 36 3.61 -12.81 -5.55
N SER A 37 3.23 -11.72 -4.87
CA SER A 37 2.75 -11.75 -3.49
C SER A 37 1.25 -12.08 -3.34
N MET A 38 0.54 -12.23 -4.46
CA MET A 38 -0.93 -12.38 -4.51
C MET A 38 -1.67 -11.31 -3.70
N SER A 39 -1.11 -10.10 -3.65
CA SER A 39 -1.62 -9.00 -2.86
C SER A 39 -1.71 -7.74 -3.71
N ALA A 40 -2.74 -6.93 -3.53
CA ALA A 40 -2.85 -5.62 -4.16
C ALA A 40 -2.41 -4.52 -3.19
N TYR A 41 -1.80 -3.47 -3.73
CA TYR A 41 -1.44 -2.23 -3.07
C TYR A 41 -2.33 -1.11 -3.58
N LEU A 42 -3.14 -0.56 -2.69
CA LEU A 42 -4.21 0.38 -3.02
C LEU A 42 -3.93 1.73 -2.39
N VAL A 43 -4.28 2.78 -3.12
CA VAL A 43 -4.25 4.15 -2.63
C VAL A 43 -5.38 4.32 -1.60
N GLN A 44 -5.04 4.45 -0.32
CA GLN A 44 -6.06 4.68 0.73
C GLN A 44 -6.37 6.17 0.95
N ARG A 45 -5.41 7.05 0.63
CA ARG A 45 -5.53 8.50 0.79
C ARG A 45 -5.34 9.16 -0.58
N GLY A 46 -5.93 10.34 -0.79
CA GLY A 46 -5.66 11.11 -1.99
C GLY A 46 -4.17 11.42 -2.17
N VAL A 47 -3.79 11.75 -3.40
CA VAL A 47 -2.43 12.20 -3.73
C VAL A 47 -2.14 13.49 -2.99
N PHE A 48 -1.02 13.53 -2.26
CA PHE A 48 -0.57 14.76 -1.61
C PHE A 48 0.36 15.52 -2.54
N ARG A 49 -0.04 16.72 -2.94
CA ARG A 49 0.74 17.55 -3.86
C ARG A 49 1.48 18.64 -3.09
N LYS A 50 2.81 18.65 -3.21
CA LYS A 50 3.70 19.65 -2.62
C LYS A 50 3.71 20.93 -3.47
N HIS A 51 4.17 22.03 -2.87
CA HIS A 51 4.22 23.34 -3.52
C HIS A 51 5.20 23.40 -4.71
N ASP A 52 6.25 22.58 -4.68
CA ASP A 52 7.22 22.40 -5.76
C ASP A 52 6.66 21.63 -6.98
N GLY A 53 5.42 21.15 -6.90
CA GLY A 53 4.76 20.37 -7.95
C GLY A 53 4.91 18.86 -7.79
N THR A 54 5.68 18.40 -6.80
CA THR A 54 5.92 16.98 -6.50
C THR A 54 4.67 16.31 -5.93
N GLU A 55 4.37 15.10 -6.37
CA GLU A 55 3.21 14.32 -5.95
C GLU A 55 3.61 13.13 -5.08
N ASN A 56 2.97 12.98 -3.93
CA ASN A 56 3.21 11.88 -3.00
C ASN A 56 2.01 10.93 -2.99
N HIS A 57 2.26 9.68 -3.33
CA HIS A 57 1.28 8.60 -3.35
C HIS A 57 1.62 7.60 -2.24
N SER A 58 0.63 7.22 -1.44
CA SER A 58 0.77 6.15 -0.46
C SER A 58 -0.08 4.96 -0.87
N PHE A 59 0.56 3.81 -1.08
CA PHE A 59 -0.13 2.57 -1.39
C PHE A 59 -0.01 1.58 -0.23
N ASP A 60 -1.14 1.18 0.33
CA ASP A 60 -1.19 0.21 1.42
C ASP A 60 -1.67 -1.15 0.92
N CYS A 61 -1.17 -2.22 1.53
CA CYS A 61 -1.66 -3.56 1.25
C CYS A 61 -3.19 -3.67 1.49
N HIS A 62 -3.93 -4.19 0.50
CA HIS A 62 -5.39 -4.33 0.57
C HIS A 62 -5.85 -5.26 1.70
N ARG A 63 -4.98 -6.13 2.22
CA ARG A 63 -5.27 -7.01 3.35
C ARG A 63 -5.21 -6.29 4.70
N SER A 64 -4.56 -5.12 4.77
CA SER A 64 -4.41 -4.32 5.99
C SER A 64 -5.76 -3.83 6.52
N GLY A 65 -5.90 -3.82 7.84
CA GLY A 65 -7.07 -3.31 8.57
C GLY A 65 -8.12 -4.37 8.89
N HIS A 66 -9.23 -3.89 9.45
CA HIS A 66 -10.34 -4.72 9.89
C HIS A 66 -11.46 -4.75 8.86
N PHE A 67 -12.09 -5.91 8.71
CA PHE A 67 -13.31 -6.00 7.93
C PHE A 67 -14.46 -5.32 8.67
N ILE A 68 -15.01 -4.26 8.07
CA ILE A 68 -16.21 -3.59 8.56
C ILE A 68 -17.35 -3.94 7.63
N SER A 69 -18.29 -4.74 8.13
CA SER A 69 -19.47 -5.12 7.36
C SER A 69 -20.38 -3.89 7.18
N LYS A 70 -20.73 -3.56 5.93
CA LYS A 70 -21.78 -2.58 5.61
C LYS A 70 -23.14 -3.25 5.38
N SER A 71 -23.26 -4.54 5.69
CA SER A 71 -24.48 -5.30 5.44
C SER A 71 -25.55 -4.92 6.47
N LYS A 72 -26.82 -4.90 6.03
CA LYS A 72 -27.97 -4.77 6.94
C LYS A 72 -28.37 -6.10 7.60
N GLY A 73 -27.59 -7.17 7.44
CA GLY A 73 -27.89 -8.51 7.97
C GLY A 73 -28.92 -9.32 7.18
N ILE A 74 -29.45 -8.78 6.08
CA ILE A 74 -30.50 -9.44 5.26
C ILE A 74 -29.95 -10.65 4.50
N ARG A 75 -28.66 -10.64 4.16
CA ARG A 75 -27.98 -11.74 3.46
C ARG A 75 -26.81 -12.22 4.31
N CYS A 76 -26.62 -13.53 4.35
CA CYS A 76 -25.44 -14.13 4.96
C CYS A 76 -24.16 -13.66 4.25
N MET A 77 -23.06 -13.61 5.01
CA MET A 77 -21.75 -13.36 4.44
C MET A 77 -21.38 -14.44 3.42
N LYS A 78 -20.61 -14.06 2.39
CA LYS A 78 -20.04 -15.04 1.46
C LYS A 78 -19.18 -16.03 2.24
N ALA A 79 -19.23 -17.32 1.88
CA ALA A 79 -18.43 -18.37 2.52
C ALA A 79 -16.92 -18.08 2.50
N GLN A 80 -16.45 -17.38 1.46
CA GLN A 80 -15.04 -16.96 1.33
C GLN A 80 -14.62 -15.86 2.32
N GLY A 81 -15.58 -15.17 2.95
CA GLY A 81 -15.28 -14.11 3.92
C GLY A 81 -14.56 -12.90 3.32
N SER A 82 -13.79 -12.21 4.16
CA SER A 82 -13.00 -11.03 3.81
C SER A 82 -11.52 -11.38 3.62
N LYS A 83 -10.82 -10.68 2.73
CA LYS A 83 -9.36 -10.78 2.57
C LYS A 83 -8.57 -9.96 3.60
N LYS A 84 -9.27 -9.21 4.46
CA LYS A 84 -8.66 -8.45 5.55
C LYS A 84 -8.08 -9.39 6.60
N ILE A 85 -6.86 -9.12 7.06
CA ILE A 85 -6.22 -9.90 8.14
C ILE A 85 -6.76 -9.54 9.53
N ASN A 86 -7.64 -8.52 9.63
CA ASN A 86 -8.13 -7.98 10.90
C ASN A 86 -6.98 -7.55 11.82
N ALA A 87 -5.94 -6.97 11.22
CA ALA A 87 -4.74 -6.46 11.86
C ALA A 87 -4.09 -5.42 10.94
N TYR A 88 -3.11 -4.69 11.44
CA TYR A 88 -2.31 -3.78 10.63
C TYR A 88 -1.25 -4.56 9.84
N CYS A 89 -1.20 -4.36 8.53
CA CYS A 89 -0.12 -4.88 7.69
C CYS A 89 0.95 -3.78 7.50
N PRO A 90 2.22 -4.05 7.82
CA PRO A 90 3.29 -3.06 7.66
C PRO A 90 3.67 -2.80 6.20
N SER A 91 3.29 -3.70 5.27
CA SER A 91 3.64 -3.56 3.86
C SER A 91 2.90 -2.39 3.21
N ASN A 92 3.68 -1.37 2.85
CA ASN A 92 3.24 -0.16 2.16
C ASN A 92 4.33 0.31 1.19
N MET A 93 3.95 1.13 0.21
CA MET A 93 4.85 1.77 -0.74
C MET A 93 4.57 3.28 -0.71
N GLN A 94 5.62 4.09 -0.58
CA GLN A 94 5.53 5.55 -0.61
C GLN A 94 6.22 6.05 -1.87
N VAL A 95 5.44 6.60 -2.79
CA VAL A 95 5.96 7.01 -4.10
C VAL A 95 5.95 8.51 -4.19
N GLU A 96 7.12 9.07 -4.44
CA GLU A 96 7.29 10.47 -4.79
C GLU A 96 7.47 10.58 -6.30
N VAL A 97 6.57 11.32 -6.96
CA VAL A 97 6.61 11.62 -8.39
C VAL A 97 7.04 13.06 -8.55
N SER A 98 8.22 13.26 -9.12
CA SER A 98 8.78 14.57 -9.39
C SER A 98 8.10 15.20 -10.61
N PRO A 99 8.09 16.54 -10.74
CA PRO A 99 7.41 17.22 -11.85
C PRO A 99 7.98 16.89 -13.24
N ASP A 100 9.21 16.38 -13.32
CA ASP A 100 9.86 15.84 -14.52
C ASP A 100 9.36 14.44 -14.92
N GLY A 101 8.56 13.79 -14.06
CA GLY A 101 7.97 12.47 -14.31
C GLY A 101 8.76 11.29 -13.74
N SER A 102 9.96 11.54 -13.20
CA SER A 102 10.72 10.52 -12.45
C SER A 102 10.04 10.18 -11.13
N CYS A 103 10.23 8.95 -10.67
CA CYS A 103 9.56 8.41 -9.49
C CYS A 103 10.56 7.76 -8.54
N SER A 104 10.40 8.02 -7.24
CA SER A 104 11.15 7.37 -6.16
C SER A 104 10.18 6.64 -5.24
N VAL A 105 10.45 5.39 -4.89
CA VAL A 105 9.63 4.52 -4.03
C VAL A 105 10.39 4.14 -2.77
#